data_AF-A0A8S9NBY2-F1
#
_entry.id   AF-A0A8S9NBY2-F1
#
_cell.length_a   1.000
_cell.length_b   1.000
_cell.length_c   1.000
_cell.angle_alpha   90.00
_cell.angle_beta   90.00
_cell.angle_gamma   90.00
#
_symmetry.space_group_name_H-M   'P 1'
#
loop_
_entity.id
_entity.type
_entity.pdbx_description
1 polymer ?
#
loop_
_entity_poly.entity_id
_entity_poly.type
_entity_poly.pdbx_seq_one_letter_code
_entity_poly.pdbx_strand_id
1 'polypeptide(L)'
;MVAYLEQMFSKRLDAMQSMVERLPGVAPPIRKSNSDSYADTPFTDEITLIEMPRKFSFSNINAYDGTSDPDDHIAQYIQWMLDVALLKESHEATMCYGFSSTLIGPALQWYINLPSRSIASFAILSDKFIEQFASSRDLEKTSNGLYEILQHRA
;
A
#
# COMPACT_ATOMS: atom_id res chain seq x y z
N MET A 1 5.69 -26.06 37.79
CA MET A 1 5.05 -27.29 37.29
C MET A 1 4.00 -27.00 36.21
N VAL A 2 3.11 -26.02 36.41
CA VAL A 2 2.07 -25.63 35.42
C VAL A 2 2.63 -25.10 34.10
N ALA A 3 3.55 -24.13 34.13
CA ALA A 3 4.16 -23.57 32.91
C ALA A 3 4.89 -24.60 32.04
N TYR A 4 5.46 -25.64 32.66
CA TYR A 4 6.12 -26.74 31.95
C TYR A 4 5.12 -27.63 31.20
N LEU A 5 3.97 -27.90 31.83
CA LEU A 5 2.89 -28.64 31.21
C LEU A 5 2.28 -27.86 30.03
N GLU A 6 1.99 -26.57 30.21
CA GLU A 6 1.48 -25.70 29.13
C GLU A 6 2.45 -25.67 27.94
N GLN A 7 3.75 -25.55 28.20
CA GLN A 7 4.75 -25.58 27.15
C GLN A 7 4.81 -26.93 26.43
N MET A 8 4.67 -28.04 27.15
CA MET A 8 4.61 -29.37 26.52
C MET A 8 3.36 -29.56 25.66
N PHE A 9 2.21 -29.06 26.11
CA PHE A 9 0.97 -29.12 25.33
C PHE A 9 1.04 -28.23 24.10
N SER A 10 1.54 -27.00 24.22
CA SER A 10 1.72 -26.10 23.07
C SER A 10 2.64 -26.71 22.02
N LYS A 11 3.82 -27.21 22.42
CA LYS A 11 4.76 -27.87 21.51
C LYS A 11 4.16 -29.08 20.80
N ARG A 12 3.33 -29.87 21.49
CA ARG A 12 2.63 -31.02 20.89
C ARG A 12 1.58 -30.57 19.87
N LEU A 13 0.84 -29.52 20.17
CA LEU A 13 -0.17 -28.96 19.26
C LEU A 13 0.50 -28.40 18.00
N ASP A 14 1.60 -27.65 18.14
CA ASP A 14 2.36 -27.10 17.02
C ASP A 14 2.94 -28.20 16.13
N ALA A 15 3.48 -29.27 16.74
CA ALA A 15 3.99 -30.41 16.00
C ALA A 15 2.88 -31.16 15.23
N MET A 16 1.72 -31.34 15.86
CA MET A 16 0.57 -31.99 15.22
C MET A 16 0.03 -31.14 14.07
N GLN A 17 -0.01 -29.81 14.22
CA GLN A 17 -0.39 -28.86 13.18
C GLN A 17 0.57 -28.93 11.97
N SER A 18 1.88 -28.95 12.23
CA SER A 18 2.91 -29.04 11.18
C SER A 18 2.83 -30.36 10.37
N MET A 19 2.44 -31.47 11.02
CA MET A 19 2.24 -32.75 10.32
C MET A 19 1.03 -32.71 9.39
N VAL A 20 -0.06 -32.05 9.79
CA VAL A 20 -1.28 -31.89 8.96
C VAL A 20 -1.00 -31.04 7.73
N GLU A 21 -0.16 -30.00 7.85
CA GLU A 21 0.24 -29.14 6.73
C GLU A 21 1.05 -29.86 5.64
N ARG A 22 1.66 -31.01 5.95
CA ARG A 22 2.52 -31.77 5.02
C ARG A 22 1.79 -32.91 4.31
N LEU A 23 0.50 -33.13 4.59
CA LEU A 23 -0.27 -34.20 3.96
C LEU A 23 -0.66 -33.83 2.52
N PRO A 24 -0.30 -34.65 1.52
CA PRO A 24 -0.69 -34.38 0.13
C PRO A 24 -2.20 -34.48 -0.03
N GLY A 25 -2.83 -33.44 -0.58
CA GLY A 25 -4.28 -33.35 -0.81
C GLY A 25 -5.07 -32.61 0.28
N VAL A 26 -4.42 -32.20 1.38
CA VAL A 26 -5.03 -31.29 2.36
C VAL A 26 -4.82 -29.86 1.86
N ALA A 27 -5.93 -29.11 1.71
CA ALA A 27 -5.84 -27.69 1.38
C ALA A 27 -5.02 -26.97 2.48
N PRO A 28 -4.11 -26.04 2.12
CA PRO A 28 -3.40 -25.25 3.10
C PRO A 28 -4.37 -24.66 4.12
N PRO A 29 -4.02 -24.62 5.43
CA PRO A 29 -4.86 -23.98 6.42
C PRO A 29 -5.20 -22.57 5.94
N ILE A 30 -6.49 -22.21 5.99
CA ILE A 30 -6.91 -20.83 5.75
C ILE A 30 -6.12 -19.98 6.74
N ARG A 31 -5.23 -19.11 6.23
CA ARG A 31 -4.56 -18.11 7.07
C ARG A 31 -5.67 -17.30 7.72
N LYS A 32 -5.91 -17.54 9.01
CA LYS A 32 -6.83 -16.71 9.78
C LYS A 32 -6.21 -15.32 9.80
N SER A 33 -6.96 -14.31 9.39
CA SER A 33 -6.54 -12.92 9.59
C SER A 33 -6.27 -12.73 11.07
N ASN A 34 -5.13 -12.14 11.42
CA ASN A 34 -4.81 -11.77 12.78
C ASN A 34 -5.95 -10.89 13.33
N SER A 35 -6.34 -11.07 14.59
CA SER A 35 -7.36 -10.22 15.25
C SER A 35 -6.98 -8.74 15.18
N ASP A 36 -5.69 -8.45 15.05
CA ASP A 36 -5.11 -7.11 14.96
C ASP A 36 -4.83 -6.68 13.51
N SER A 37 -5.55 -7.20 12.52
CA SER A 37 -5.43 -6.80 11.10
C SER A 37 -5.44 -5.27 10.87
N TYR A 38 -6.10 -4.52 11.76
CA TYR A 38 -6.08 -3.05 11.75
C TYR A 38 -4.76 -2.44 12.28
N ALA A 39 -4.07 -3.10 13.21
CA ALA A 39 -2.77 -2.67 13.74
C ALA A 39 -1.62 -2.84 12.74
N ASP A 40 -1.83 -3.63 11.68
CA ASP A 40 -0.88 -3.86 10.60
C ASP A 40 -0.92 -2.75 9.52
N THR A 41 -1.78 -1.74 9.68
CA THR A 41 -1.85 -0.59 8.78
C THR A 41 -0.50 0.14 8.67
N PRO A 42 -0.09 0.56 7.45
CA PRO A 42 1.12 1.34 7.28
C PRO A 42 0.96 2.78 7.80
N PHE A 43 -0.26 3.24 8.07
CA PHE A 43 -0.53 4.56 8.62
C PHE A 43 -0.22 4.68 10.11
N THR A 44 0.25 5.84 10.55
CA THR A 44 0.40 6.18 11.97
C THR A 44 -0.96 6.41 12.62
N ASP A 45 -0.97 6.39 13.96
CA ASP A 45 -2.17 6.63 14.77
C ASP A 45 -2.80 8.02 14.48
N GLU A 46 -1.97 9.01 14.09
CA GLU A 46 -2.42 10.34 13.67
C GLU A 46 -3.32 10.34 12.42
N ILE A 47 -3.17 9.34 11.55
CA ILE A 47 -4.02 9.16 10.36
C ILE A 47 -5.18 8.22 10.68
N THR A 48 -4.91 7.12 11.40
CA THR A 48 -5.92 6.05 11.61
C THR A 48 -7.03 6.45 12.57
N LEU A 49 -6.74 7.31 13.54
CA LEU A 49 -7.71 7.74 14.55
C LEU A 49 -8.60 8.91 14.09
N ILE A 50 -8.39 9.44 12.89
CA ILE A 50 -9.21 10.54 12.35
C ILE A 50 -10.58 10.04 11.93
N GLU A 51 -11.64 10.71 12.39
CA GLU A 51 -12.99 10.43 11.91
C GLU A 51 -13.12 10.88 10.45
N MET A 52 -13.28 9.91 9.55
CA MET A 52 -13.40 10.18 8.13
C MET A 52 -14.77 10.81 7.79
N PRO A 53 -14.82 11.81 6.89
CA PRO A 53 -16.09 12.37 6.42
C PRO A 53 -16.98 11.29 5.78
N ARG A 54 -18.23 11.15 6.26
CA ARG A 54 -19.17 10.09 5.83
C ARG A 54 -19.64 10.19 4.37
N LYS A 55 -19.35 11.29 3.68
CA LYS A 55 -19.76 11.54 2.29
C LYS A 55 -18.53 11.76 1.44
N PHE A 56 -17.92 10.67 1.02
CA PHE A 56 -16.81 10.74 0.08
C PHE A 56 -16.85 9.58 -0.90
N SER A 57 -16.78 9.89 -2.19
CA SER A 57 -16.90 8.92 -3.28
C SER A 57 -15.71 9.07 -4.22
N PHE A 58 -14.81 8.09 -4.20
CA PHE A 58 -13.57 8.07 -4.99
C PHE A 58 -13.77 7.70 -6.48
N SER A 59 -14.99 7.83 -7.00
CA SER A 59 -15.43 7.18 -8.25
C SER A 59 -14.78 7.71 -9.53
N ASN A 60 -14.04 8.81 -9.47
CA ASN A 60 -13.53 9.50 -10.67
C ASN A 60 -12.02 9.33 -10.92
N ILE A 61 -11.28 8.71 -10.00
CA ILE A 61 -9.84 8.49 -10.19
C ILE A 61 -9.61 7.10 -10.77
N ASN A 62 -8.79 7.01 -11.82
CA ASN A 62 -8.40 5.75 -12.40
C ASN A 62 -7.59 4.92 -11.40
N ALA A 63 -7.82 3.62 -11.38
CA ALA A 63 -7.03 2.72 -10.55
C ALA A 63 -5.60 2.59 -11.10
N TYR A 64 -4.62 2.53 -10.21
CA TYR A 64 -3.21 2.38 -10.55
C TYR A 64 -2.74 0.96 -10.27
N ASP A 65 -2.28 0.26 -11.31
CA ASP A 65 -1.81 -1.12 -11.24
C ASP A 65 -0.28 -1.26 -11.19
N GLY A 66 0.46 -0.14 -11.30
CA GLY A 66 1.92 -0.14 -11.37
C GLY A 66 2.50 0.09 -12.77
N THR A 67 1.68 0.25 -13.81
CA THR A 67 2.16 0.32 -15.19
C THR A 67 2.21 1.70 -15.81
N SER A 68 1.30 2.61 -15.41
CA SER A 68 1.31 3.99 -15.91
C SER A 68 2.33 4.86 -15.18
N ASP A 69 2.59 6.05 -15.71
CA ASP A 69 3.48 7.01 -15.09
C ASP A 69 3.00 7.37 -13.66
N PRO A 70 3.84 7.18 -12.62
CA PRO A 70 3.45 7.43 -11.24
C PRO A 70 3.35 8.92 -10.91
N ASP A 71 4.12 9.79 -11.58
CA ASP A 71 4.04 11.25 -11.42
C ASP A 71 2.67 11.75 -11.91
N ASP A 72 2.21 11.26 -13.06
CA ASP A 72 0.90 11.61 -13.63
C ASP A 72 -0.26 11.11 -12.78
N HIS A 73 -0.12 9.95 -12.14
CA HIS A 73 -1.14 9.43 -11.21
C HIS A 73 -1.28 10.31 -9.96
N ILE A 74 -0.16 10.72 -9.36
CA ILE A 74 -0.16 11.65 -8.22
C ILE A 74 -0.79 12.99 -8.62
N ALA A 75 -0.44 13.53 -9.79
CA ALA A 75 -0.97 14.81 -10.25
C ALA A 75 -2.50 14.76 -10.43
N GLN A 76 -3.02 13.71 -11.05
CA GLN A 76 -4.47 13.49 -11.19
C GLN A 76 -5.16 13.35 -9.82
N TYR A 77 -4.53 12.63 -8.90
CA TYR A 77 -5.05 12.45 -7.55
C TYR A 77 -5.12 13.76 -6.76
N ILE A 78 -4.05 14.57 -6.79
CA ILE A 78 -4.01 15.89 -6.13
C ILE A 78 -5.07 16.81 -6.74
N GLN A 79 -5.19 16.83 -8.07
CA GLN A 79 -6.20 17.65 -8.74
C GLN A 79 -7.62 17.27 -8.31
N TRP A 80 -7.90 15.97 -8.19
CA TRP A 80 -9.19 15.51 -7.68
C TRP A 80 -9.40 15.92 -6.23
N MET A 81 -8.37 15.84 -5.38
CA MET A 81 -8.45 16.27 -3.97
C MET A 81 -8.72 17.77 -3.80
N LEU A 82 -8.24 18.62 -4.71
CA LEU A 82 -8.53 20.05 -4.69
C LEU A 82 -10.01 20.37 -4.91
N ASP A 83 -10.73 19.53 -5.67
CA ASP A 83 -12.15 19.70 -5.93
C ASP A 83 -13.03 19.28 -4.74
N VAL A 84 -12.43 18.67 -3.73
CA VAL A 84 -13.13 18.14 -2.56
C VAL A 84 -13.03 19.14 -1.41
N ALA A 85 -14.19 19.56 -0.91
CA ALA A 85 -14.25 20.35 0.32
C ALA A 85 -13.92 19.47 1.54
N LEU A 86 -12.67 19.53 2.01
CA LEU A 86 -12.19 18.80 3.18
C LEU A 86 -12.08 19.70 4.43
N LEU A 87 -12.38 19.13 5.59
CA LEU A 87 -12.02 19.74 6.86
C LEU A 87 -10.49 19.66 7.02
N LYS A 88 -9.87 20.74 7.48
CA LYS A 88 -8.40 20.81 7.65
C LYS A 88 -7.87 19.66 8.53
N GLU A 89 -8.63 19.28 9.55
CA GLU A 89 -8.28 18.24 10.52
C GLU A 89 -8.26 16.83 9.90
N SER A 90 -9.04 16.58 8.85
CA SER A 90 -9.11 15.29 8.18
C SER A 90 -8.36 15.24 6.84
N HIS A 91 -7.68 16.32 6.46
CA HIS A 91 -7.08 16.49 5.15
C HIS A 91 -6.04 15.40 4.84
N GLU A 92 -5.03 15.24 5.71
CA GLU A 92 -3.98 14.23 5.54
C GLU A 92 -4.54 12.80 5.53
N ALA A 93 -5.43 12.47 6.48
CA ALA A 93 -6.04 11.16 6.53
C ALA A 93 -6.85 10.87 5.26
N THR A 94 -7.58 11.85 4.75
CA THR A 94 -8.38 11.70 3.53
C THR A 94 -7.50 11.51 2.30
N MET A 95 -6.38 12.22 2.19
CA MET A 95 -5.39 12.03 1.13
C MET A 95 -4.73 10.65 1.20
N CYS A 96 -4.32 10.20 2.38
CA CYS A 96 -3.70 8.89 2.55
C CYS A 96 -4.66 7.74 2.22
N TYR A 97 -5.85 7.72 2.86
CA TYR A 97 -6.85 6.69 2.60
C TYR A 97 -7.34 6.72 1.17
N GLY A 98 -7.58 7.91 0.63
CA GLY A 98 -8.03 8.05 -0.73
C GLY A 98 -7.03 7.54 -1.75
N PHE A 99 -5.75 7.89 -1.60
CA PHE A 99 -4.72 7.45 -2.52
C PHE A 99 -4.58 5.93 -2.47
N SER A 100 -4.55 5.35 -1.26
CA SER A 100 -4.48 3.89 -1.08
C SER A 100 -5.66 3.16 -1.74
N SER A 101 -6.84 3.78 -1.80
CA SER A 101 -8.04 3.20 -2.45
C SER A 101 -7.95 3.15 -3.98
N THR A 102 -7.04 3.93 -4.58
CA THR A 102 -6.79 3.91 -6.04
C THR A 102 -5.85 2.79 -6.46
N LEU A 103 -5.14 2.15 -5.52
CA LEU A 103 -4.13 1.15 -5.84
C LEU A 103 -4.77 -0.22 -6.07
N ILE A 104 -4.37 -0.89 -7.15
CA ILE A 104 -4.81 -2.24 -7.50
C ILE A 104 -3.61 -3.12 -7.87
N GLY A 105 -3.83 -4.43 -7.96
CA GLY A 105 -2.82 -5.37 -8.46
C GLY A 105 -1.46 -5.25 -7.75
N PRO A 106 -0.34 -5.20 -8.50
CA PRO A 106 1.00 -5.02 -7.94
C PRO A 106 1.16 -3.80 -7.03
N ALA A 107 0.50 -2.68 -7.34
CA ALA A 107 0.56 -1.47 -6.52
C ALA A 107 -0.11 -1.65 -5.15
N LEU A 108 -1.26 -2.32 -5.12
CA LEU A 108 -1.90 -2.67 -3.85
C LEU A 108 -1.04 -3.64 -3.04
N GLN A 109 -0.41 -4.62 -3.69
CA GLN A 109 0.49 -5.57 -3.02
C GLN A 109 1.70 -4.87 -2.39
N TRP A 110 2.27 -3.89 -3.07
CA TRP A 110 3.32 -3.07 -2.47
C TRP A 110 2.82 -2.33 -1.23
N TYR A 111 1.67 -1.66 -1.32
CA TYR A 111 1.11 -0.87 -0.22
C TYR A 111 0.87 -1.70 1.05
N ILE A 112 0.26 -2.88 0.92
CA ILE A 112 -0.02 -3.74 2.09
C ILE A 112 1.24 -4.36 2.71
N ASN A 113 2.38 -4.32 2.01
CA ASN A 113 3.67 -4.82 2.50
C ASN A 113 4.56 -3.71 3.07
N LEU A 114 4.06 -2.47 3.13
CA LEU A 114 4.78 -1.38 3.79
C LEU A 114 4.89 -1.66 5.30
N PRO A 115 5.99 -1.22 5.96
CA PRO A 115 6.12 -1.38 7.39
C PRO A 115 4.98 -0.69 8.14
N SER A 116 4.47 -1.33 9.18
CA SER A 116 3.39 -0.77 10.00
C SER A 116 3.79 0.60 10.58
N ARG A 117 2.85 1.54 10.61
CA ARG A 117 3.05 2.92 11.11
C ARG A 117 4.20 3.69 10.44
N SER A 118 4.56 3.36 9.20
CA SER A 118 5.63 4.05 8.46
C SER A 118 5.19 5.29 7.68
N ILE A 119 3.88 5.54 7.57
CA ILE A 119 3.31 6.65 6.83
C ILE A 119 2.59 7.59 7.79
N ALA A 120 3.14 8.78 7.99
CA ALA A 120 2.54 9.82 8.82
C ALA A 120 1.87 10.95 8.02
N SER A 121 2.02 10.97 6.69
CA SER A 121 1.45 11.99 5.81
C SER A 121 1.36 11.51 4.38
N PHE A 122 0.58 12.22 3.56
CA PHE A 122 0.48 11.96 2.13
C PHE A 122 1.82 12.13 1.42
N ALA A 123 2.63 13.11 1.84
CA ALA A 123 3.97 13.34 1.29
C ALA A 123 4.88 12.11 1.46
N ILE A 124 4.86 11.48 2.63
CA ILE A 124 5.65 10.25 2.89
C ILE A 124 5.15 9.10 2.01
N LEU A 125 3.83 8.97 1.84
CA LEU A 125 3.24 7.95 0.97
C LEU A 125 3.62 8.18 -0.50
N SER A 126 3.53 9.43 -0.99
CA SER A 126 3.87 9.77 -2.37
C SER A 126 5.34 9.54 -2.68
N ASP A 127 6.25 9.90 -1.77
CA ASP A 127 7.68 9.70 -1.96
C ASP A 127 8.03 8.22 -2.09
N LYS A 128 7.49 7.38 -1.20
CA LYS A 128 7.68 5.92 -1.25
C LYS A 128 7.08 5.32 -2.52
N PHE A 129 5.94 5.84 -2.97
CA PHE A 129 5.27 5.40 -4.19
C PHE A 129 6.12 5.71 -5.43
N ILE A 130 6.64 6.94 -5.55
CA ILE A 130 7.56 7.32 -6.63
C ILE A 130 8.80 6.44 -6.62
N GLU A 131 9.41 6.21 -5.45
CA GLU A 131 10.59 5.35 -5.32
C GLU A 131 10.31 3.93 -5.81
N GLN A 132 9.15 3.37 -5.45
CA GLN A 132 8.74 2.03 -5.84
C GLN A 132 8.48 1.89 -7.35
N PHE A 133 7.81 2.87 -7.95
CA PHE A 133 7.31 2.79 -9.33
C PHE A 133 8.14 3.63 -10.33
N ALA A 134 9.35 4.05 -9.94
CA ALA A 134 10.23 4.88 -10.76
C ALA A 134 10.54 4.28 -12.15
N SER A 135 10.49 2.95 -12.30
CA SER A 135 10.69 2.26 -13.58
C SER A 135 9.52 2.40 -14.56
N SER A 136 8.34 2.76 -14.07
CA SER A 136 7.11 2.92 -14.87
C SER A 136 6.94 4.34 -15.40
N ARG A 137 7.94 5.20 -15.22
CA ARG A 137 7.95 6.57 -15.72
C ARG A 137 8.08 6.57 -17.24
N ASP A 138 7.29 7.39 -17.92
CA ASP A 138 7.32 7.48 -19.37
C ASP A 138 8.64 8.12 -19.83
N LEU A 139 9.54 7.28 -20.33
CA LEU A 139 10.84 7.71 -20.86
C LEU A 139 10.73 8.49 -22.18
N GLU A 140 9.54 8.60 -22.78
CA GLU A 140 9.33 9.29 -24.07
C GLU A 140 9.75 10.78 -24.04
N LYS A 141 9.81 11.41 -22.87
CA LYS A 141 10.34 12.79 -22.73
C LYS A 141 11.87 12.88 -22.86
N THR A 142 12.59 11.75 -22.89
CA THR A 142 14.07 11.71 -23.00
C THR A 142 14.56 11.26 -24.38
N SER A 143 13.72 10.58 -25.18
CA SER A 143 14.17 10.09 -26.50
C SER A 143 14.51 11.25 -27.46
N ASN A 144 13.74 12.35 -27.45
CA ASN A 144 14.05 13.55 -28.23
C ASN A 144 15.38 14.20 -27.84
N GLY A 145 15.76 14.16 -26.55
CA GLY A 145 17.05 14.68 -26.10
C GLY A 145 18.25 13.83 -26.53
N LEU A 146 18.06 12.52 -26.67
CA LEU A 146 19.12 11.61 -27.14
C LEU A 146 19.40 11.80 -28.64
N TYR A 147 18.38 12.10 -29.45
CA TYR A 147 18.58 12.44 -30.87
C TYR A 147 19.32 13.78 -31.04
N GLU A 148 19.01 14.80 -30.24
CA GLU A 148 19.70 16.10 -30.31
C GLU A 148 21.19 16.01 -29.96
N ILE A 149 21.57 15.19 -28.97
CA ILE A 149 22.97 14.99 -28.56
C ILE A 149 23.79 14.28 -29.63
N LEU A 150 23.18 13.34 -30.38
CA LEU A 150 23.85 12.64 -31.46
C LEU A 150 23.98 13.49 -32.73
N GLN A 151 23.04 14.41 -32.98
CA GLN A 151 23.04 15.23 -34.19
C GLN A 151 24.00 16.43 -34.12
N HIS A 152 24.36 16.90 -32.92
CA HIS A 152 25.32 18.00 -32.72
C HIS A 152 26.80 17.55 -32.71
N ARG A 153 27.09 16.27 -33.00
CA ARG A 153 28.46 15.72 -33.06
C ARG A 153 28.91 15.27 -34.44
N ALA A 154 28.22 15.70 -35.50
CA ALA A 154 28.61 15.47 -36.90
C ALA A 154 29.22 16.72 -37.53
#